data_AF-A0A8G1W678-F1
#
_entry.id   AF-A0A8G1W678-F1
#
_cell.length_a   1.000
_cell.length_b   1.000
_cell.length_c   1.000
_cell.angle_alpha   90.00
_cell.angle_beta   90.00
_cell.angle_gamma   90.00
#
_symmetry.space_group_name_H-M   'P 1'
#
loop_
_entity.id
_entity.type
_entity.pdbx_description
1 polymer ?
#
loop_
_entity_poly.entity_id
_entity_poly.type
_entity_poly.pdbx_seq_one_letter_code
_entity_poly.pdbx_strand_id
1 'polypeptide(L)'
;MATEAPTEAPTEGLFERCSYTVTTDLYPDDEGVGTAIETLRLYGENLEAAGPWPKLAARLLRERWGRYPLVEGKARRRAAVVICRDRVRMFVDDRSSRLARIFVFRDEIEWHADGWYEPVLEALSGALADPRRPSSQLRRVSSTLGQQ
;
A
#
# COMPACT_ATOMS: atom_id res chain seq x y z
N MET A 1 12.58 -21.23 -1.15
CA MET A 1 12.94 -20.70 0.18
C MET A 1 12.36 -19.30 0.25
N ALA A 2 11.36 -19.07 1.09
CA ALA A 2 10.80 -17.74 1.27
C ALA A 2 11.72 -16.98 2.23
N THR A 3 12.45 -15.99 1.71
CA THR A 3 13.23 -15.08 2.55
C THR A 3 12.23 -14.16 3.23
N GLU A 4 12.06 -14.28 4.55
CA GLU A 4 11.28 -13.30 5.32
C GLU A 4 11.90 -11.92 5.07
N ALA A 5 11.10 -11.00 4.51
CA ALA A 5 11.52 -9.62 4.33
C ALA A 5 11.83 -9.03 5.71
N PRO A 6 12.95 -8.31 5.90
CA PRO A 6 13.24 -7.66 7.17
C PRO A 6 12.16 -6.58 7.43
N THR A 7 11.27 -6.84 8.38
CA THR A 7 10.24 -5.88 8.82
C THR A 7 10.85 -4.90 9.80
N GLU A 8 10.81 -3.60 9.49
CA GLU A 8 11.22 -2.55 10.43
C GLU A 8 10.28 -2.48 11.65
N ALA A 9 10.81 -2.06 12.81
CA ALA A 9 9.98 -1.84 13.99
C ALA A 9 8.84 -0.83 13.68
N PRO A 10 7.62 -1.03 14.20
CA PRO A 10 6.50 -0.14 13.94
C PRO A 10 6.84 1.31 14.33
N THR A 11 6.65 2.24 13.41
CA THR A 11 6.77 3.67 13.67
C THR A 11 5.39 4.26 13.97
N GLU A 12 5.27 4.99 15.07
CA GLU A 12 4.04 5.70 15.42
C GLU A 12 3.97 7.09 14.80
N GLY A 13 2.76 7.60 14.55
CA GLY A 13 2.55 8.95 14.07
C GLY A 13 1.14 9.48 14.33
N LEU A 14 0.97 10.77 14.09
CA LEU A 14 -0.30 11.49 14.22
C LEU A 14 -0.53 12.34 12.97
N PHE A 15 -1.70 12.22 12.34
CA PHE A 15 -2.07 12.99 11.17
C PHE A 15 -3.54 13.40 11.23
N GLU A 16 -3.83 14.70 11.12
CA GLU A 16 -5.20 15.23 11.19
C GLU A 16 -6.02 14.66 12.37
N ARG A 17 -5.38 14.52 13.55
CA ARG A 17 -5.95 13.93 14.80
C ARG A 17 -6.21 12.41 14.77
N CYS A 18 -5.79 11.72 13.73
CA CYS A 18 -5.78 10.26 13.66
C CYS A 18 -4.38 9.73 13.98
N SER A 19 -4.28 8.93 15.04
CA SER A 19 -3.05 8.21 15.36
C SER A 19 -2.89 7.04 14.41
N TYR A 20 -1.66 6.72 14.03
CA TYR A 20 -1.38 5.57 13.18
C TYR A 20 -0.06 4.91 13.56
N THR A 21 0.05 3.63 13.22
CA THR A 21 1.34 2.91 13.18
C THR A 21 1.64 2.55 11.73
N VAL A 22 2.92 2.42 11.42
CA VAL A 22 3.39 1.96 10.11
C VAL A 22 4.54 0.98 10.27
N THR A 23 4.46 -0.15 9.57
CA THR A 23 5.59 -1.04 9.33
C THR A 23 5.91 -1.03 7.84
N THR A 24 7.15 -1.29 7.49
CA THR A 24 7.59 -1.35 6.09
C THR A 24 8.22 -2.71 5.82
N ASP A 25 7.67 -3.41 4.83
CA ASP A 25 8.23 -4.65 4.31
C ASP A 25 8.95 -4.36 3.00
N LEU A 26 10.20 -4.83 2.90
CA LEU A 26 11.07 -4.60 1.74
C LEU A 26 11.26 -5.89 0.95
N TYR A 27 10.88 -5.87 -0.31
CA TYR A 27 10.96 -7.00 -1.23
C TYR A 27 12.11 -6.80 -2.22
N PRO A 28 13.12 -7.68 -2.21
CA PRO A 28 14.26 -7.58 -3.09
C PRO A 28 13.93 -7.96 -4.54
N ASP A 29 14.76 -7.51 -5.47
CA ASP A 29 14.81 -7.92 -6.87
C ASP A 29 16.27 -7.99 -7.37
N ASP A 30 16.46 -8.24 -8.67
CA ASP A 30 17.80 -8.39 -9.27
C ASP A 30 18.69 -7.13 -9.18
N GLU A 31 18.10 -5.95 -8.87
CA GLU A 31 18.79 -4.66 -8.78
C GLU A 31 18.83 -4.10 -7.34
N GLY A 32 18.45 -4.90 -6.33
CA GLY A 32 18.45 -4.49 -4.93
C GLY A 32 17.07 -4.62 -4.30
N VAL A 33 16.46 -3.51 -3.88
CA VAL A 33 15.08 -3.51 -3.36
C VAL A 33 14.14 -3.06 -4.47
N GLY A 34 13.23 -3.96 -4.87
CA GLY A 34 12.25 -3.67 -5.90
C GLY A 34 11.03 -2.96 -5.39
N THR A 35 10.45 -3.49 -4.32
CA THR A 35 9.15 -3.04 -3.80
C THR A 35 9.23 -2.82 -2.30
N ALA A 36 8.67 -1.70 -1.85
CA ALA A 36 8.34 -1.48 -0.44
C ALA A 36 6.82 -1.50 -0.26
N ILE A 37 6.32 -2.26 0.71
CA ILE A 37 4.91 -2.25 1.10
C ILE A 37 4.84 -1.72 2.53
N GLU A 38 4.17 -0.59 2.71
CA GLU A 38 3.90 -0.03 4.04
C GLU A 38 2.57 -0.57 4.57
N THR A 39 2.55 -1.20 5.73
CA THR A 39 1.30 -1.52 6.43
C THR A 39 0.98 -0.42 7.42
N LEU A 40 -0.06 0.37 7.15
CA LEU A 40 -0.55 1.42 8.05
C LEU A 40 -1.78 0.95 8.82
N ARG A 41 -1.74 1.05 10.14
CA ARG A 41 -2.93 0.84 10.98
C ARG A 41 -3.39 2.19 11.51
N LEU A 42 -4.64 2.54 11.21
CA LEU A 42 -5.27 3.77 11.66
C LEU A 42 -6.04 3.52 12.97
N TYR A 43 -5.79 4.37 13.96
CA TYR A 43 -6.41 4.33 15.28
C TYR A 43 -7.17 5.62 15.57
N GLY A 44 -8.18 5.52 16.43
CA GLY A 44 -8.81 6.69 17.05
C GLY A 44 -10.34 6.64 17.05
N GLU A 45 -10.89 7.22 18.11
CA GLU A 45 -12.35 7.42 18.30
C GLU A 45 -12.92 8.47 17.33
N ASN A 46 -12.06 9.34 16.80
CA ASN A 46 -12.42 10.47 15.92
C ASN A 46 -12.24 10.21 14.41
N LEU A 47 -12.15 8.95 13.97
CA LEU A 47 -12.07 8.62 12.54
C LEU A 47 -13.24 9.20 11.73
N GLU A 48 -14.43 9.27 12.33
CA GLU A 48 -15.63 9.88 11.76
C GLU A 48 -15.45 11.41 11.58
N ALA A 49 -14.81 12.07 12.55
CA ALA A 49 -14.60 13.52 12.55
C ALA A 49 -13.53 13.97 11.52
N ALA A 50 -12.60 13.09 11.14
CA ALA A 50 -11.61 13.33 10.09
C ALA A 50 -12.16 13.14 8.66
N GLY A 51 -13.45 12.79 8.54
CA GLY A 51 -14.13 12.48 7.29
C GLY A 51 -13.95 11.02 6.86
N PRO A 52 -14.36 10.64 5.64
CA PRO A 52 -14.29 9.25 5.21
C PRO A 52 -12.84 8.77 5.22
N TRP A 53 -12.58 7.73 6.03
CA TRP A 53 -11.23 7.19 6.28
C TRP A 53 -10.40 6.89 5.02
N PRO A 54 -10.95 6.50 3.85
CA PRO A 54 -10.11 6.26 2.67
C PRO A 54 -9.51 7.55 2.11
N LYS A 55 -10.21 8.69 2.26
CA LYS A 55 -9.68 10.00 1.88
C LYS A 55 -8.58 10.44 2.86
N LEU A 56 -8.78 10.18 4.16
CA LEU A 56 -7.76 10.41 5.18
C LEU A 56 -6.49 9.59 4.88
N ALA A 57 -6.65 8.29 4.62
CA ALA A 57 -5.56 7.39 4.24
C ALA A 57 -4.79 7.90 3.02
N ALA A 58 -5.49 8.29 1.94
CA ALA A 58 -4.84 8.81 0.74
C ALA A 58 -4.05 10.12 1.00
N ARG A 59 -4.58 11.02 1.85
CA ARG A 59 -3.88 12.25 2.25
C ARG A 59 -2.64 11.95 3.12
N LEU A 60 -2.79 11.07 4.10
CA LEU A 60 -1.69 10.60 4.95
C LEU A 60 -0.56 9.99 4.11
N LEU A 61 -0.91 9.06 3.22
CA LEU A 61 0.05 8.42 2.32
C LEU A 61 0.75 9.45 1.44
N ARG A 62 0.01 10.40 0.85
CA ARG A 62 0.61 11.48 0.04
C ARG A 62 1.63 12.30 0.82
N GLU A 63 1.27 12.75 2.03
CA GLU A 63 2.16 13.52 2.91
C GLU A 63 3.41 12.70 3.29
N ARG A 64 3.18 11.46 3.75
CA ARG A 64 4.23 10.53 4.17
C ARG A 64 5.20 10.23 3.03
N TRP A 65 4.68 9.90 1.86
CA TRP A 65 5.47 9.58 0.69
C TRP A 65 6.22 10.77 0.10
N GLY A 66 5.73 11.99 0.32
CA GLY A 66 6.46 13.22 0.04
C GLY A 66 7.60 13.47 1.03
N ARG A 67 7.42 13.16 2.31
CA ARG A 67 8.44 13.32 3.36
C ARG A 67 9.53 12.24 3.32
N TYR A 68 9.15 11.03 2.94
CA TYR A 68 10.03 9.87 2.82
C TYR A 68 10.01 9.38 1.36
N PRO A 69 10.63 10.13 0.43
CA PRO A 69 10.64 9.75 -0.97
C PRO A 69 11.41 8.43 -1.15
N LEU A 70 11.02 7.67 -2.19
CA LEU A 70 11.85 6.57 -2.69
C LEU A 70 13.17 7.16 -3.17
N VAL A 71 14.21 7.05 -2.35
CA VAL A 71 15.59 7.34 -2.75
C VAL A 71 16.16 6.14 -3.50
N GLU A 72 17.08 6.45 -4.42
CA GLU A 72 17.84 5.46 -5.17
C GLU A 72 18.48 4.45 -4.21
N GLY A 73 18.21 3.16 -4.41
CA GLY A 73 18.69 2.06 -3.55
C GLY A 73 17.75 1.62 -2.41
N LYS A 74 16.62 2.28 -2.15
CA LYS A 74 15.67 1.85 -1.08
C LYS A 74 14.46 1.04 -1.56
N ALA A 75 13.80 1.44 -2.64
CA ALA A 75 12.81 0.63 -3.36
C ALA A 75 12.46 1.33 -4.70
N ARG A 76 12.23 0.56 -5.77
CA ARG A 76 11.82 1.11 -7.08
C ARG A 76 10.32 1.41 -7.15
N ARG A 77 9.53 0.65 -6.39
CA ARG A 77 8.07 0.73 -6.29
C ARG A 77 7.63 0.77 -4.83
N ARG A 78 6.45 1.37 -4.62
CA ARG A 78 5.84 1.47 -3.30
C ARG A 78 4.34 1.31 -3.35
N ALA A 79 3.83 0.62 -2.35
CA ALA A 79 2.41 0.54 -2.07
C ALA A 79 2.16 0.59 -0.56
N ALA A 80 0.90 0.64 -0.19
CA ALA A 80 0.49 0.54 1.19
C ALA A 80 -0.75 -0.34 1.36
N VAL A 81 -0.75 -1.11 2.44
CA VAL A 81 -1.94 -1.77 3.00
C VAL A 81 -2.42 -0.89 4.16
N VAL A 82 -3.61 -0.32 4.05
CA VAL A 82 -4.18 0.53 5.11
C VAL A 82 -5.31 -0.21 5.80
N ILE A 83 -5.13 -0.44 7.09
CA ILE A 83 -6.08 -1.12 7.97
C ILE A 83 -6.74 -0.07 8.86
N CYS A 84 -8.07 -0.02 8.85
CA CYS A 84 -8.88 0.88 9.64
C CYS A 84 -10.02 0.08 10.29
N ARG A 85 -9.90 -0.18 11.60
CA ARG A 85 -10.71 -1.18 12.32
C ARG A 85 -10.54 -2.55 11.65
N ASP A 86 -11.63 -3.10 11.13
CA ASP A 86 -11.77 -4.36 10.43
C ASP A 86 -11.68 -4.23 8.91
N ARG A 87 -11.48 -3.03 8.36
CA ARG A 87 -11.46 -2.77 6.92
C ARG A 87 -10.05 -2.53 6.40
N VAL A 88 -9.77 -3.07 5.22
CA VAL A 88 -8.49 -3.00 4.53
C VAL A 88 -8.67 -2.39 3.16
N ARG A 89 -7.82 -1.42 2.82
CA ARG A 89 -7.68 -0.92 1.44
C ARG A 89 -6.22 -0.83 1.06
N MET A 90 -5.93 -1.15 -0.19
CA MET A 90 -4.59 -1.09 -0.74
C MET A 90 -4.42 0.12 -1.63
N PHE A 91 -3.23 0.72 -1.59
CA PHE A 91 -2.89 1.93 -2.34
C PHE A 91 -1.55 1.75 -3.05
N VAL A 92 -1.47 2.26 -4.27
CA VAL A 92 -0.23 2.31 -5.06
C VAL A 92 0.27 3.75 -5.19
N ASP A 93 1.58 3.92 -5.18
CA ASP A 93 2.23 5.20 -5.44
C ASP A 93 2.20 5.55 -6.93
N ASP A 94 1.37 6.53 -7.28
CA ASP A 94 1.41 7.17 -8.59
C ASP A 94 2.35 8.38 -8.56
N ARG A 95 3.63 8.09 -8.80
CA ARG A 95 4.72 9.07 -8.85
C ARG A 95 4.46 10.21 -9.84
N SER A 96 3.80 9.92 -10.97
CA SER A 96 3.55 10.93 -12.01
C SER A 96 2.58 12.01 -11.55
N SER A 97 1.60 11.62 -10.74
CA SER A 97 0.59 12.54 -10.19
C SER A 97 0.84 12.93 -8.73
N ARG A 98 1.86 12.34 -8.08
CA ARG A 98 2.15 12.49 -6.64
C ARG A 98 0.91 12.17 -5.78
N LEU A 99 0.22 11.09 -6.12
CA LEU A 99 -1.01 10.64 -5.47
C LEU A 99 -0.90 9.20 -5.00
N ALA A 100 -1.52 8.91 -3.85
CA ALA A 100 -1.85 7.55 -3.46
C ALA A 100 -3.17 7.14 -4.13
N ARG A 101 -3.12 6.14 -5.01
CA ARG A 101 -4.29 5.65 -5.73
C ARG A 101 -4.75 4.32 -5.19
N ILE A 102 -6.06 4.14 -5.05
CA ILE A 102 -6.66 2.87 -4.64
C ILE A 102 -6.33 1.78 -5.67
N PHE A 103 -5.88 0.64 -5.17
CA PHE A 103 -5.73 -0.61 -5.89
C PHE A 103 -7.07 -1.35 -5.94
N VAL A 104 -7.47 -1.79 -7.13
CA VAL A 104 -8.73 -2.50 -7.40
C VAL A 104 -8.37 -3.92 -7.82
N PHE A 105 -8.93 -4.91 -7.12
CA PHE A 105 -8.75 -6.33 -7.44
C PHE A 105 -10.12 -6.96 -7.64
N ARG A 106 -10.37 -7.56 -8.82
CA ARG A 106 -11.66 -8.18 -9.15
C ARG A 106 -12.88 -7.26 -8.89
N ASP A 107 -12.72 -5.98 -9.24
CA ASP A 107 -13.71 -4.91 -9.00
C ASP A 107 -14.04 -4.60 -7.54
N GLU A 108 -13.33 -5.20 -6.60
CA GLU A 108 -13.35 -4.86 -5.18
C GLU A 108 -12.23 -3.86 -4.84
N ILE A 109 -12.49 -3.04 -3.83
CA ILE A 109 -11.56 -2.00 -3.35
C ILE A 109 -11.35 -2.03 -1.84
N GLU A 110 -12.10 -2.86 -1.12
CA GLU A 110 -12.11 -2.95 0.33
C GLU A 110 -12.32 -4.40 0.75
N TRP A 111 -11.55 -4.85 1.74
CA TRP A 111 -11.56 -6.22 2.26
C TRP A 111 -11.59 -6.19 3.79
N HIS A 112 -11.86 -7.34 4.39
CA HIS A 112 -11.87 -7.48 5.85
C HIS A 112 -10.47 -7.84 6.38
N ALA A 113 -10.06 -7.25 7.50
CA ALA A 113 -8.73 -7.45 8.10
C ALA A 113 -8.56 -8.86 8.69
N ASP A 114 -9.64 -9.41 9.23
CA ASP A 114 -9.70 -10.82 9.65
C ASP A 114 -10.05 -11.77 8.48
N GLY A 115 -10.25 -11.22 7.28
CA GLY A 115 -10.53 -11.98 6.07
C GLY A 115 -9.26 -12.32 5.29
N TRP A 116 -9.40 -13.14 4.26
CA TRP A 116 -8.31 -13.58 3.39
C TRP A 116 -7.97 -12.49 2.35
N TYR A 117 -7.28 -11.41 2.77
CA TYR A 117 -6.77 -10.39 1.84
C TYR A 117 -5.37 -10.72 1.27
N GLU A 118 -4.78 -11.85 1.65
CA GLU A 118 -3.49 -12.32 1.13
C GLU A 118 -3.46 -12.46 -0.40
N PRO A 119 -4.49 -12.98 -1.10
CA PRO A 119 -4.47 -13.05 -2.56
C PRO A 119 -4.46 -11.65 -3.20
N VAL A 120 -5.03 -10.66 -2.50
CA VAL A 120 -5.00 -9.26 -2.93
C VAL A 120 -3.59 -8.69 -2.74
N LEU A 121 -2.91 -9.04 -1.64
CA LEU A 121 -1.52 -8.66 -1.39
C LEU A 121 -0.57 -9.30 -2.41
N GLU A 122 -0.77 -10.57 -2.77
CA GLU A 122 -0.03 -11.24 -3.85
C GLU A 122 -0.26 -10.55 -5.20
N ALA A 123 -1.50 -10.22 -5.53
CA ALA A 123 -1.83 -9.51 -6.76
C ALA A 123 -1.22 -8.10 -6.79
N LEU A 124 -1.19 -7.41 -5.65
CA LEU A 124 -0.53 -6.11 -5.48
C LEU A 124 0.98 -6.25 -5.71
N SER A 125 1.64 -7.17 -5.03
CA SER A 125 3.08 -7.45 -5.19
C SER A 125 3.42 -7.82 -6.63
N GLY A 126 2.64 -8.69 -7.26
CA GLY A 126 2.82 -9.06 -8.67
C GLY A 126 2.61 -7.89 -9.63
N ALA A 127 1.65 -6.99 -9.36
CA ALA A 127 1.48 -5.78 -10.14
C ALA A 127 2.70 -4.84 -10.02
N LEU A 128 3.29 -4.75 -8.82
CA LEU A 128 4.46 -3.90 -8.54
C LEU A 128 5.77 -4.50 -9.08
N ALA A 129 5.84 -5.81 -9.32
CA ALA A 129 7.03 -6.52 -9.78
C ALA A 129 7.50 -6.11 -11.19
N ASP A 130 6.63 -5.53 -12.03
CA ASP A 130 7.05 -4.95 -13.30
C ASP A 130 7.37 -3.44 -13.14
N PRO A 131 8.64 -3.05 -13.02
CA PRO A 131 9.02 -1.65 -12.88
C PRO A 131 8.76 -0.84 -14.15
N ARG A 132 8.49 -1.45 -15.31
CA ARG A 132 8.19 -0.76 -16.58
C ARG A 132 6.71 -0.43 -16.73
N ARG A 133 5.83 -1.13 -16.00
CA ARG A 133 4.39 -0.87 -16.05
C ARG A 133 4.06 0.51 -15.46
N PRO A 134 3.37 1.41 -16.18
CA PRO A 134 3.01 2.72 -15.65
C PRO A 134 2.21 2.61 -14.36
N SER A 135 2.50 3.44 -13.35
CA SER A 135 1.75 3.43 -12.06
C SER A 135 0.23 3.60 -12.26
N SER A 136 -0.18 4.32 -13.31
CA SER A 136 -1.58 4.49 -13.69
C SER A 136 -2.28 3.19 -14.09
N GLN A 137 -1.52 2.19 -14.56
CA GLN A 137 -1.99 0.86 -14.97
C GLN A 137 -1.87 -0.20 -13.87
N LEU A 138 -1.26 0.12 -12.72
CA LEU A 138 -1.17 -0.75 -11.54
C LEU A 138 -2.48 -0.81 -10.75
N ARG A 139 -3.52 -0.07 -11.19
CA ARG A 139 -4.74 0.15 -10.43
C ARG A 139 -5.76 -0.98 -10.51
N ARG A 140 -5.69 -1.84 -11.53
CA ARG A 140 -6.71 -2.84 -11.79
C ARG A 140 -6.05 -4.14 -12.24
N VAL A 141 -6.28 -5.19 -11.46
CA VAL A 141 -6.06 -6.57 -11.90
C VAL A 141 -7.44 -7.18 -12.13
N SER A 142 -7.86 -7.15 -13.40
CA SER A 142 -8.98 -7.98 -13.86
C SER A 142 -8.43 -9.40 -14.01
N SER A 143 -9.10 -10.43 -13.49
CA SER A 143 -8.68 -11.80 -13.74
C SER A 143 -8.78 -12.10 -15.23
N THR A 144 -7.67 -12.10 -15.96
CA THR A 144 -7.51 -12.92 -17.16
C THR A 144 -6.87 -14.22 -16.73
N LEU A 145 -7.63 -15.01 -15.98
CA LEU A 145 -7.44 -16.46 -15.91
C LEU A 145 -8.56 -17.05 -16.77
N GLY A 146 -8.27 -17.13 -18.06
CA GLY A 146 -9.15 -17.63 -19.09
C GLY A 146 -8.50 -17.45 -20.45
N GLN A 147 -7.90 -18.53 -20.94
CA GLN A 147 -7.20 -18.72 -22.22
C GLN A 147 -5.70 -18.38 -22.20
N GLN A 148 -4.86 -19.36 -21.84
CA GLN A 148 -4.26 -20.31 -22.79
C GLN A 148 -3.91 -21.61 -22.08
#